data_AF-A0AAW2C3G9-F1
#
_entry.id   AF-A0AAW2C3G9-F1
#
_cell.length_a   1.000
_cell.length_b   1.000
_cell.length_c   1.000
_cell.angle_alpha   90.00
_cell.angle_beta   90.00
_cell.angle_gamma   90.00
#
_symmetry.space_group_name_H-M   'P 1'
#
loop_
_entity.id
_entity.type
_entity.pdbx_description
1 polymer ?
#
loop_
_entity_poly.entity_id
_entity_poly.type
_entity_poly.pdbx_seq_one_letter_code
_entity_poly.pdbx_strand_id
1 'polypeptide(L)'
;MVNVLNTTTTQTVIHVNSLLLQSPRKEVKEALLSCVENYQTGVLTADVPVSIEALTKGDPKFADQGTQDAANESNSCEEGFSGNSPLTDENTNINNVARVANAIVKLLL
;
A
#
# COMPACT_ATOMS: atom_id res chain seq x y z
N MET A 1 -9.70 8.31 6.08
CA MET A 1 -9.32 7.19 5.21
C MET A 1 -7.81 6.98 5.13
N VAL A 2 -6.97 8.01 4.96
CA VAL A 2 -5.50 7.85 4.95
C VAL A 2 -4.95 7.17 6.22
N ASN A 3 -5.51 7.45 7.40
CA ASN A 3 -5.12 6.72 8.63
C ASN A 3 -5.49 5.23 8.59
N VAL A 4 -6.59 4.87 7.94
CA VAL A 4 -6.96 3.45 7.74
C VAL A 4 -5.97 2.79 6.81
N LEU A 5 -5.59 3.46 5.71
CA LEU A 5 -4.53 3.01 4.79
C LEU A 5 -3.23 2.72 5.56
N ASN A 6 -2.81 3.65 6.43
CA ASN A 6 -1.62 3.45 7.29
C ASN A 6 -1.72 2.18 8.14
N THR A 7 -2.84 2.00 8.87
CA THR A 7 -3.03 0.84 9.75
C THR A 7 -3.07 -0.48 8.96
N THR A 8 -3.85 -0.53 7.87
CA THR A 8 -3.98 -1.73 7.04
C THR A 8 -2.65 -2.11 6.41
N THR A 9 -1.92 -1.14 5.84
CA THR A 9 -0.61 -1.42 5.25
C THR A 9 0.42 -1.85 6.29
N THR A 10 0.42 -1.26 7.48
CA THR A 10 1.28 -1.70 8.59
C THR A 10 1.02 -3.17 8.95
N GLN A 11 -0.25 -3.57 9.05
CA GLN A 11 -0.63 -4.96 9.33
C GLN A 11 -0.16 -5.91 8.22
N THR A 12 -0.32 -5.51 6.95
CA THR A 12 0.16 -6.29 5.80
C THR A 12 1.68 -6.45 5.81
N VAL A 13 2.45 -5.41 6.11
CA VAL A 13 3.92 -5.50 6.24
C VAL A 13 4.33 -6.50 7.33
N ILE A 14 3.61 -6.53 8.46
CA ILE A 14 3.86 -7.53 9.51
C ILE A 14 3.60 -8.95 8.98
N HIS A 15 2.51 -9.15 8.24
CA HIS A 15 2.20 -10.45 7.65
C HIS A 15 3.23 -10.88 6.59
N VAL A 16 3.62 -9.97 5.69
CA VAL A 16 4.67 -10.21 4.67
C VAL A 16 5.97 -10.66 5.33
N ASN A 17 6.39 -9.97 6.40
CA ASN A 17 7.58 -10.34 7.15
C ASN A 17 7.45 -11.72 7.81
N SER A 18 6.27 -12.08 8.32
CA SER A 18 6.01 -13.44 8.83
C SER A 18 6.15 -14.50 7.72
N LEU A 19 5.63 -14.26 6.53
CA LEU A 19 5.77 -15.17 5.38
C LEU A 19 7.23 -15.33 4.94
N LEU A 20 8.02 -14.25 4.96
CA LEU A 20 9.46 -14.30 4.66
C LEU A 20 10.24 -15.21 5.61
N LEU A 21 9.84 -15.28 6.89
CA LEU A 21 10.47 -16.15 7.89
C LEU A 21 10.15 -17.64 7.71
N GLN A 22 9.10 -17.97 6.94
CA GLN A 22 8.68 -19.36 6.69
C GLN A 22 9.50 -20.06 5.60
N SER A 23 10.64 -19.50 5.19
CA SER A 23 11.50 -20.03 4.12
C SER A 23 10.74 -20.33 2.81
N PRO A 24 10.05 -19.34 2.21
CA PRO A 24 9.29 -19.54 0.99
C PRO A 24 10.20 -19.91 -0.20
N ARG A 25 9.60 -20.46 -1.25
CA ARG A 25 10.28 -20.69 -2.54
C ARG A 25 10.88 -19.37 -3.06
N LYS A 26 11.95 -19.47 -3.84
CA LYS A 26 12.73 -18.31 -4.28
C LYS A 26 11.86 -17.25 -4.96
N GLU A 27 10.98 -17.64 -5.87
CA GLU A 27 10.14 -16.69 -6.62
C GLU A 27 9.16 -15.97 -5.69
N VAL A 28 8.57 -16.70 -4.75
CA VAL A 28 7.66 -16.14 -3.73
C VAL A 28 8.43 -15.20 -2.79
N LYS A 29 9.66 -15.55 -2.42
CA LYS A 29 10.53 -14.70 -1.58
C LYS A 29 10.84 -13.37 -2.26
N GLU A 30 11.18 -13.40 -3.55
CA GLU A 30 11.46 -12.20 -4.34
C GLU A 30 10.22 -11.30 -4.44
N ALA A 31 9.04 -11.88 -4.71
CA ALA A 31 7.78 -11.15 -4.72
C ALA A 31 7.45 -10.55 -3.33
N LEU A 32 7.61 -11.30 -2.25
CA LEU A 32 7.41 -10.80 -0.88
C LEU A 32 8.36 -9.64 -0.53
N LEU A 33 9.62 -9.71 -0.94
CA LEU A 33 10.58 -8.61 -0.72
C LEU A 33 10.18 -7.35 -1.51
N SER A 34 9.70 -7.52 -2.74
CA SER A 34 9.15 -6.40 -3.52
C SER A 34 7.92 -5.79 -2.84
N CYS A 35 7.04 -6.61 -2.26
CA CYS A 35 5.92 -6.11 -1.46
C CYS A 35 6.37 -5.32 -0.22
N VAL A 36 7.45 -5.74 0.46
CA VAL A 36 8.02 -4.95 1.56
C VAL A 36 8.49 -3.59 1.07
N GLU A 37 9.15 -3.51 -0.09
CA GLU A 37 9.58 -2.23 -0.66
C GLU A 37 8.39 -1.33 -1.00
N ASN A 38 7.41 -1.85 -1.73
CA ASN A 38 6.17 -1.13 -2.07
C ASN A 38 5.47 -0.60 -0.81
N TYR A 39 5.31 -1.42 0.23
CA TYR A 39 4.53 -1.02 1.40
C TYR A 39 5.33 -0.21 2.42
N GLN A 40 6.56 -0.62 2.75
CA GLN A 40 7.32 0.04 3.80
C GLN A 40 7.97 1.33 3.30
N THR A 41 8.54 1.32 2.09
CA THR A 41 9.21 2.49 1.51
C THR A 41 8.22 3.38 0.78
N GLY A 42 7.37 2.79 -0.07
CA GLY A 42 6.35 3.51 -0.84
C GLY A 42 5.24 4.04 0.06
N VAL A 43 4.31 3.17 0.44
CA VAL A 43 3.11 3.62 1.17
C VAL A 43 3.42 4.26 2.52
N LEU A 44 4.13 3.56 3.41
CA LEU A 44 4.25 3.97 4.82
C LEU A 44 5.24 5.12 5.05
N THR A 45 6.27 5.24 4.21
CA THR A 45 7.31 6.27 4.37
C THR A 45 7.09 7.46 3.44
N ALA A 46 6.47 7.28 2.26
CA ALA A 46 6.21 8.35 1.31
C ALA A 46 4.73 8.74 1.25
N ASP A 47 3.87 7.85 0.75
CA ASP A 47 2.52 8.24 0.33
C ASP A 47 1.61 8.67 1.48
N VAL A 48 1.59 7.90 2.56
CA VAL A 48 0.76 8.19 3.74
C VAL A 48 1.22 9.49 4.41
N PRO A 49 2.51 9.69 4.76
CA PRO A 49 2.98 10.93 5.35
C PRO A 49 2.68 12.16 4.48
N VAL A 50 2.99 12.10 3.17
CA VAL A 50 2.72 13.20 2.23
C VAL A 50 1.22 13.50 2.17
N SER A 51 0.37 12.48 2.11
CA SER A 51 -1.08 12.66 2.08
C SER A 51 -1.62 13.31 3.36
N ILE A 52 -1.11 12.91 4.53
CA ILE A 52 -1.49 13.52 5.81
C ILE A 52 -1.08 15.00 5.85
N GLU A 53 0.15 15.30 5.42
CA GLU A 53 0.66 16.68 5.39
C GLU A 53 -0.15 17.57 4.45
N ALA A 54 -0.42 17.12 3.23
CA ALA A 54 -1.21 17.85 2.23
C ALA A 54 -2.61 18.17 2.75
N LEU A 55 -3.30 17.17 3.32
CA LEU A 55 -4.62 17.34 3.91
C LEU A 55 -4.60 18.29 5.10
N THR A 56 -3.57 18.23 5.95
CA THR A 56 -3.43 19.10 7.13
C THR A 56 -3.21 20.56 6.72
N LYS A 57 -2.46 20.79 5.65
CA LYS A 57 -2.18 22.14 5.13
C LYS A 57 -3.28 22.69 4.21
N GLY A 58 -4.27 21.87 3.85
CA GLY A 58 -5.35 22.27 2.95
C GLY A 58 -4.94 22.35 1.47
N ASP A 59 -3.87 21.64 1.07
CA ASP A 59 -3.45 21.49 -0.33
C ASP A 59 -3.55 20.00 -0.73
N PRO A 60 -4.75 19.52 -1.14
CA PRO A 60 -5.01 18.09 -1.30
C PRO A 60 -4.35 17.46 -2.52
N LYS A 61 -3.67 18.24 -3.38
CA LYS A 61 -3.07 17.72 -4.62
C LYS A 61 -2.07 16.58 -4.38
N PHE A 62 -1.23 16.71 -3.35
CA PHE A 62 -0.27 15.65 -3.03
C PHE A 62 -0.91 14.46 -2.31
N ALA A 63 -2.07 14.66 -1.66
CA ALA A 63 -2.85 13.56 -1.12
C ALA A 63 -3.58 12.77 -2.22
N ASP A 64 -3.97 13.42 -3.32
CA ASP A 64 -4.53 12.75 -4.50
C ASP A 64 -3.47 11.82 -5.08
N GLN A 65 -2.27 12.34 -5.32
CA GLN A 65 -1.14 11.55 -5.82
C GLN A 65 -0.78 10.39 -4.88
N GLY A 66 -0.53 10.66 -3.58
CA GLY A 66 -0.12 9.61 -2.65
C GLY A 66 -1.16 8.51 -2.46
N THR A 67 -2.45 8.83 -2.45
CA THR A 67 -3.50 7.79 -2.37
C THR A 67 -3.66 6.98 -3.65
N GLN A 68 -3.37 7.58 -4.82
CA GLN A 68 -3.32 6.85 -6.09
C GLN A 68 -2.08 5.94 -6.18
N ASP A 69 -0.94 6.41 -5.71
CA ASP A 69 0.31 5.64 -5.69
C ASP A 69 0.21 4.43 -4.76
N ALA A 70 -0.37 4.59 -3.56
CA ALA A 70 -0.61 3.45 -2.68
C ALA A 70 -1.51 2.37 -3.29
N ALA A 71 -2.47 2.77 -4.14
CA ALA A 71 -3.27 1.80 -4.91
C ALA A 71 -2.41 1.09 -5.96
N ASN A 72 -1.53 1.82 -6.67
CA ASN A 72 -0.62 1.23 -7.65
C ASN A 72 0.39 0.28 -6.99
N GLU A 73 0.94 0.64 -5.84
CA GLU A 73 1.89 -0.18 -5.08
C GLU A 73 1.26 -1.49 -4.60
N SER A 74 -0.02 -1.47 -4.19
CA SER A 74 -0.76 -2.69 -3.87
C SER A 74 -0.99 -3.60 -5.08
N ASN A 75 -1.25 -3.03 -6.26
CA ASN A 75 -1.35 -3.80 -7.50
C ASN A 75 0.02 -4.40 -7.87
N SER A 76 1.09 -3.60 -7.81
CA SER A 76 2.46 -4.04 -8.11
C SER A 76 2.89 -5.20 -7.20
N CYS A 77 2.54 -5.15 -5.92
CA CYS A 77 2.77 -6.27 -5.00
C CYS A 77 2.01 -7.54 -5.45
N GLU A 78 0.73 -7.42 -5.80
CA GLU A 78 -0.09 -8.56 -6.23
C GLU A 78 0.41 -9.19 -7.54
N GLU A 79 0.75 -8.36 -8.52
CA GLU A 79 1.24 -8.79 -9.84
C GLU A 79 2.56 -9.58 -9.74
N GLY A 80 3.40 -9.28 -8.73
CA GLY A 80 4.64 -9.99 -8.46
C GLY A 80 4.48 -11.50 -8.23
N PHE A 81 3.29 -11.97 -7.83
CA PHE A 81 3.03 -13.37 -7.54
C PHE A 81 2.49 -14.19 -8.72
N SER A 82 2.31 -13.59 -9.90
CA SER A 82 1.82 -14.30 -11.11
C SER A 82 0.54 -15.13 -10.85
N GLY A 83 -0.38 -14.58 -10.03
CA GLY A 83 -1.69 -15.19 -9.74
C GLY A 83 -1.73 -16.19 -8.57
N ASN A 84 -0.61 -16.46 -7.88
CA ASN A 84 -0.58 -17.31 -6.68
C ASN A 84 -0.13 -16.51 -5.44
N SER A 85 -0.73 -15.34 -5.25
CA SER A 85 -0.39 -14.45 -4.15
C SER A 85 -0.88 -15.00 -2.81
N PRO A 86 -0.02 -15.08 -1.78
CA PRO A 86 -0.45 -15.35 -0.41
C PRO A 86 -1.04 -14.10 0.26
N LEU A 87 -1.19 -13.00 -0.48
CA LEU A 87 -1.58 -11.67 0.02
C LEU A 87 -2.76 -11.07 -0.77
N THR A 88 -3.46 -11.85 -1.59
CA THR A 88 -4.53 -11.32 -2.46
C THR A 88 -5.57 -10.52 -1.69
N ASP A 89 -5.99 -11.01 -0.52
CA ASP A 89 -7.00 -10.34 0.29
C ASP A 89 -6.46 -9.01 0.87
N GLU A 90 -5.22 -9.02 1.39
CA GLU A 90 -4.56 -7.83 1.93
C GLU A 90 -4.29 -6.78 0.85
N ASN A 91 -3.75 -7.20 -0.30
CA ASN A 91 -3.46 -6.33 -1.43
C ASN A 91 -4.74 -5.70 -1.96
N THR A 92 -5.81 -6.49 -2.10
CA THR A 92 -7.14 -6.01 -2.49
C THR A 92 -7.69 -5.01 -1.47
N ASN A 93 -7.53 -5.28 -0.17
CA ASN A 93 -8.02 -4.39 0.87
C ASN A 93 -7.28 -3.04 0.87
N ILE A 94 -5.95 -3.05 0.78
CA ILE A 94 -5.15 -1.82 0.65
C ILE A 94 -5.58 -1.05 -0.60
N ASN A 95 -5.72 -1.72 -1.75
CA ASN A 95 -6.15 -1.10 -2.99
C ASN A 95 -7.51 -0.39 -2.85
N ASN A 96 -8.49 -1.07 -2.27
CA ASN A 96 -9.83 -0.52 -2.06
C ASN A 96 -9.81 0.67 -1.12
N VAL A 97 -9.11 0.58 0.01
CA VAL A 97 -8.96 1.68 0.97
C VAL A 97 -8.27 2.88 0.32
N ALA A 98 -7.21 2.65 -0.45
CA ALA A 98 -6.47 3.68 -1.18
C ALA A 98 -7.36 4.38 -2.22
N ARG A 99 -8.11 3.62 -3.02
CA ARG A 99 -9.07 4.17 -4.00
C ARG A 99 -10.20 4.96 -3.36
N VAL A 100 -10.75 4.50 -2.25
CA VAL A 100 -11.78 5.26 -1.50
C VAL A 100 -11.18 6.53 -0.93
N ALA A 101 -9.96 6.47 -0.36
CA ALA A 101 -9.25 7.65 0.10
C ALA A 101 -9.04 8.66 -1.04
N ASN A 102 -8.56 8.19 -2.19
CA ASN A 102 -8.34 9.00 -3.39
C ASN A 102 -9.63 9.68 -3.87
N ALA A 103 -10.73 8.94 -3.95
CA ALA A 103 -12.03 9.49 -4.33
C ALA A 103 -12.50 10.59 -3.38
N ILE A 104 -12.26 10.46 -2.07
CA ILE A 104 -12.58 11.50 -1.08
C ILE A 104 -11.66 12.72 -1.27
N VAL A 105 -10.36 12.51 -1.47
CA VAL A 105 -9.40 13.62 -1.68
C VAL A 105 -9.77 14.42 -2.93
N LYS A 106 -10.21 13.76 -4.00
CA LYS A 106 -10.67 14.43 -5.22
C LYS A 106 -11.88 15.35 -5.04
N LEU A 107 -12.67 15.17 -3.98
CA LEU A 107 -13.76 16.10 -3.65
C LEU A 107 -13.26 17.41 -3.02
N LEU A 108 -11.99 17.48 -2.64
CA LEU A 108 -11.34 18.62 -2.01
C LEU A 108 -10.47 19.44 -2.99
N LEU A 109 -10.30 18.95 -4.23
CA LEU A 109 -9.57 19.64 -5.31
C LEU A 109 -10.48 20.65 -6.02
#